data_AF-A0A2C9TJ05-F1
#
_entry.id   AF-A0A2C9TJ05-F1
#
_cell.length_a   1.000
_cell.length_b   1.000
_cell.length_c   1.000
_cell.angle_alpha   90.00
_cell.angle_beta   90.00
_cell.angle_gamma   90.00
#
_symmetry.space_group_name_H-M   'P 1'
#
loop_
_entity.id
_entity.type
_entity.pdbx_description
1 polymer ?
#
loop_
_entity_poly.entity_id
_entity_poly.type
_entity_poly.pdbx_seq_one_letter_code
_entity_poly.pdbx_strand_id
1 'polypeptide(L)'
;KLNENSKALYRDLVEEKIIPEIKEDGDSDLTIEEIDLIGSHLDKEIEDLNHSIENEDCAQIRKQTRKKRTEIKKFKKKFDDYSERKNKYEEQKSILKDRNSFSKTDHD
;
A
#
# COMPACT_ATOMS: atom_id res chain seq x y z
N LYS A 1 -9.94 20.42 16.12
CA LYS A 1 -11.27 20.62 16.73
C LYS A 1 -12.44 20.47 15.76
N LEU A 2 -12.35 20.85 14.46
CA LEU A 2 -13.44 20.61 13.51
C LEU A 2 -13.63 19.12 13.16
N ASN A 3 -12.52 18.39 12.98
CA ASN A 3 -12.53 16.97 12.61
C ASN A 3 -13.03 16.04 13.72
N GLU A 4 -12.90 16.42 15.00
CA GLU A 4 -13.36 15.61 16.12
C GLU A 4 -14.89 15.68 16.24
N ASN A 5 -15.45 16.90 16.08
CA ASN A 5 -16.89 17.13 16.13
C ASN A 5 -17.61 16.47 14.94
N SER A 6 -17.02 16.47 13.74
CA SER A 6 -17.59 15.78 12.58
C SER A 6 -17.58 14.25 12.74
N LYS A 7 -16.54 13.68 13.36
CA LYS A 7 -16.46 12.25 13.66
C LYS A 7 -17.46 11.81 14.74
N ALA A 8 -17.69 12.65 15.74
CA ALA A 8 -18.73 12.39 16.74
C ALA A 8 -20.12 12.35 16.09
N LEU A 9 -20.45 13.37 15.28
CA LEU A 9 -21.72 13.42 14.57
C LEU A 9 -21.93 12.23 13.61
N TYR A 10 -20.87 11.76 12.94
CA TYR A 10 -20.95 10.55 12.11
C TYR A 10 -21.27 9.30 12.95
N ARG A 11 -20.64 9.13 14.11
CA ARG A 11 -20.92 7.99 15.01
C ARG A 11 -22.37 7.97 15.49
N ASP A 12 -22.90 9.13 15.88
CA ASP A 12 -24.31 9.26 16.31
C ASP A 12 -25.28 8.89 15.17
N LEU A 13 -24.99 9.31 13.92
CA LEU A 13 -25.82 8.99 12.75
C LEU A 13 -25.80 7.50 12.39
N VAL A 14 -24.70 6.79 12.64
CA VAL A 14 -24.58 5.34 12.45
C VAL A 14 -25.31 4.59 13.58
N GLU A 15 -25.20 5.06 14.82
CA GLU A 15 -25.88 4.48 15.99
C GLU A 15 -27.40 4.55 15.87
N GLU A 16 -27.92 5.69 15.41
CA GLU A 16 -29.35 5.89 15.08
C GLU A 16 -29.79 5.17 13.79
N LYS A 17 -28.87 4.44 13.12
CA LYS A 17 -29.09 3.70 11.86
C LYS A 17 -29.62 4.56 10.71
N ILE A 18 -29.35 5.86 10.75
CA ILE A 18 -29.74 6.81 9.69
C ILE A 18 -28.87 6.59 8.45
N ILE A 19 -27.60 6.22 8.65
CA ILE A 19 -26.62 5.96 7.59
C ILE A 19 -25.95 4.60 7.87
N PRO A 20 -25.68 3.78 6.84
CA PRO A 20 -24.91 2.54 7.02
C PRO A 20 -23.49 2.82 7.53
N GLU A 21 -22.94 1.86 8.27
CA GLU A 21 -21.55 1.91 8.72
C GLU A 21 -20.61 1.82 7.50
N ILE A 22 -20.11 2.96 7.06
CA ILE A 22 -19.03 3.03 6.09
C ILE A 22 -17.75 2.75 6.87
N LYS A 23 -17.01 1.71 6.49
CA LYS A 23 -15.64 1.52 6.99
C LYS A 23 -14.87 2.79 6.67
N GLU A 24 -14.45 3.53 7.69
CA GLU A 24 -13.51 4.64 7.51
C GLU A 24 -12.18 4.03 7.03
N ASP A 25 -12.02 3.81 5.73
CA ASP A 25 -10.72 3.54 5.09
C ASP A 25 -9.94 4.87 5.00
N GLY A 26 -9.78 5.53 6.16
CA GLY A 26 -9.35 6.92 6.27
C GLY A 26 -7.96 7.12 6.87
N ASP A 27 -7.33 6.09 7.43
CA ASP A 27 -6.01 6.18 8.06
C ASP A 27 -5.26 4.83 8.15
N SER A 28 -5.81 3.74 7.59
CA SER A 28 -5.12 2.45 7.61
C SER A 28 -4.00 2.43 6.57
N ASP A 29 -2.76 2.29 7.04
CA ASP A 29 -1.61 2.02 6.18
C ASP A 29 -1.90 0.83 5.25
N LEU A 30 -1.64 0.99 3.95
CA LEU A 30 -1.77 -0.10 2.96
C LEU A 30 -1.13 -1.37 3.48
N THR A 31 -1.91 -2.44 3.59
CA THR A 31 -1.44 -3.79 3.99
C THR A 31 -0.39 -4.33 3.01
N ILE A 32 0.41 -5.31 3.44
CA ILE A 32 1.40 -5.94 2.54
C ILE A 32 0.68 -6.55 1.33
N GLU A 33 -0.46 -7.21 1.56
CA GLU A 33 -1.28 -7.81 0.51
C GLU A 33 -1.76 -6.78 -0.51
N GLU A 34 -2.20 -5.60 -0.07
CA GLU A 34 -2.60 -4.51 -0.98
C GLU A 34 -1.41 -3.96 -1.78
N ILE A 35 -0.25 -3.80 -1.13
CA ILE A 35 0.99 -3.34 -1.80
C ILE A 35 1.41 -4.34 -2.88
N ASP A 36 1.39 -5.64 -2.57
CA ASP A 36 1.77 -6.70 -3.49
C ASP A 36 0.75 -6.86 -4.63
N LEU A 37 -0.55 -6.69 -4.34
CA LEU A 37 -1.61 -6.66 -5.34
C LEU A 37 -1.43 -5.49 -6.32
N ILE A 38 -1.16 -4.28 -5.80
CA ILE A 38 -0.87 -3.12 -6.64
C ILE A 38 0.39 -3.35 -7.47
N GLY A 39 1.44 -3.93 -6.87
CA GLY A 39 2.67 -4.32 -7.58
C GLY A 39 2.38 -5.24 -8.77
N SER A 40 1.56 -6.27 -8.56
CA SER A 40 1.18 -7.25 -9.59
C SER A 40 0.38 -6.60 -10.72
N HIS A 41 -0.53 -5.67 -10.39
CA HIS A 41 -1.27 -4.91 -11.41
C HIS A 41 -0.36 -4.03 -12.27
N LEU A 42 0.63 -3.38 -11.65
CA LEU A 42 1.59 -2.56 -12.38
C LEU A 42 2.48 -3.41 -13.31
N ASP A 43 2.85 -4.63 -12.90
CA ASP A 43 3.61 -5.55 -13.76
C ASP A 43 2.81 -5.97 -14.99
N LYS A 44 1.53 -6.32 -14.80
CA LYS A 44 0.63 -6.67 -15.91
C LYS A 44 0.47 -5.52 -16.89
N GLU A 45 0.24 -4.30 -16.38
CA GLU A 45 0.11 -3.11 -17.23
C GLU A 45 1.42 -2.82 -18.00
N ILE A 46 2.59 -3.05 -17.39
CA ILE A 46 3.88 -2.94 -18.09
C ILE A 46 3.99 -3.97 -19.22
N GLU A 47 3.53 -5.20 -19.01
CA GLU A 47 3.51 -6.27 -20.01
C GLU A 47 2.57 -5.94 -21.18
N ASP A 48 1.35 -5.48 -20.88
CA ASP A 48 0.37 -5.06 -21.88
C ASP A 48 0.92 -3.89 -22.74
N LEU A 49 1.61 -2.93 -22.12
CA LEU A 49 2.27 -1.84 -22.82
C LEU A 49 3.48 -2.31 -23.65
N ASN A 50 4.21 -3.35 -23.22
CA ASN A 50 5.29 -3.94 -24.02
C ASN A 50 4.72 -4.57 -25.29
N HIS A 51 3.69 -5.40 -25.14
CA HIS A 51 2.99 -6.03 -26.26
C HIS A 51 2.43 -4.97 -27.22
N SER A 52 1.84 -3.89 -26.69
CA SER A 52 1.38 -2.76 -27.50
C SER A 52 2.50 -2.05 -28.26
N ILE A 53 3.71 -1.94 -27.69
CA ILE A 53 4.87 -1.33 -28.37
C ILE A 53 5.41 -2.24 -29.49
N GLU A 54 5.35 -3.55 -29.31
CA GLU A 54 5.85 -4.54 -30.28
C GLU A 54 4.95 -4.65 -31.51
N ASN A 55 3.63 -4.58 -31.31
CA ASN A 55 2.64 -4.72 -32.38
C ASN A 55 2.24 -3.40 -33.06
N GLU A 56 2.73 -2.26 -32.56
CA GLU A 56 2.39 -0.94 -33.11
C GLU A 56 3.45 -0.48 -34.13
N ASP A 57 3.00 -0.16 -35.35
CA ASP A 57 3.89 0.31 -36.42
C ASP A 57 4.17 1.81 -36.31
N CYS A 58 3.24 2.59 -35.77
CA CYS A 58 3.39 4.04 -35.70
C CYS A 58 4.44 4.45 -34.65
N ALA A 59 5.55 5.02 -35.14
CA ALA A 59 6.65 5.47 -34.27
C ALA A 59 6.22 6.52 -33.23
N GLN A 60 5.25 7.39 -33.57
CA GLN A 60 4.72 8.39 -32.64
C GLN A 60 3.94 7.72 -31.50
N ILE A 61 3.07 6.76 -31.81
CA ILE A 61 2.29 6.02 -30.82
C ILE A 61 3.24 5.23 -29.91
N ARG A 62 4.18 4.45 -30.47
CA ARG A 62 5.20 3.75 -29.65
C ARG A 62 5.97 4.68 -28.72
N LYS A 63 6.31 5.89 -29.16
CA LYS A 63 7.02 6.87 -28.32
C LYS A 63 6.15 7.33 -27.14
N GLN A 64 4.85 7.55 -27.36
CA GLN A 64 3.92 7.89 -26.28
C GLN A 64 3.73 6.72 -25.31
N THR A 65 3.55 5.50 -25.84
CA THR A 65 3.41 4.27 -25.03
C THR A 65 4.65 4.00 -24.18
N ARG A 66 5.85 4.21 -24.73
CA ARG A 66 7.11 4.11 -23.97
C ARG A 66 7.19 5.11 -22.81
N LYS A 67 6.73 6.36 -23.01
CA LYS A 67 6.68 7.36 -21.93
C LYS A 67 5.77 6.90 -20.78
N LYS A 68 4.56 6.46 -21.11
CA LYS A 68 3.61 5.90 -20.12
C LYS A 68 4.23 4.72 -19.37
N ARG A 69 4.81 3.76 -20.09
CA ARG A 69 5.51 2.60 -19.49
C ARG A 69 6.61 3.02 -18.52
N THR A 70 7.41 4.04 -18.87
CA THR A 70 8.46 4.56 -17.98
C THR A 70 7.90 5.17 -16.71
N GLU A 71 6.78 5.87 -16.78
CA GLU A 71 6.10 6.43 -15.59
C GLU A 71 5.58 5.31 -14.67
N ILE A 72 4.94 4.29 -15.24
CA ILE A 72 4.44 3.12 -14.49
C ILE A 72 5.59 2.37 -13.80
N LYS A 73 6.72 2.16 -14.48
CA LYS A 73 7.92 1.56 -13.88
C LYS A 73 8.46 2.34 -12.68
N LYS A 74 8.33 3.68 -12.66
CA LYS A 74 8.73 4.48 -11.50
C LYS A 74 7.82 4.22 -10.30
N PHE A 75 6.51 4.05 -10.52
CA PHE A 75 5.58 3.69 -9.46
C PHE A 75 5.83 2.28 -8.95
N LYS A 76 6.02 1.31 -9.85
CA LYS A 76 6.33 -0.08 -9.48
C LYS A 76 7.54 -0.17 -8.55
N LYS A 77 8.64 0.51 -8.90
CA LYS A 77 9.82 0.58 -8.04
C LYS A 77 9.51 1.11 -6.62
N LYS A 78 8.65 2.13 -6.49
CA LYS A 78 8.26 2.64 -5.17
C LYS A 78 7.46 1.62 -4.37
N PHE A 79 6.57 0.87 -5.03
CA PHE A 79 5.80 -0.19 -4.38
C PHE A 79 6.69 -1.36 -3.94
N ASP A 80 7.68 -1.73 -4.74
CA ASP A 80 8.70 -2.72 -4.35
C ASP A 80 9.47 -2.24 -3.11
N ASP A 81 9.93 -0.98 -3.11
CA ASP A 81 10.60 -0.38 -1.95
C ASP A 81 9.69 -0.36 -0.70
N TYR A 82 8.37 -0.16 -0.86
CA TYR A 82 7.41 -0.20 0.25
C TYR A 82 7.23 -1.61 0.79
N SER A 83 7.09 -2.61 -0.08
CA SER A 83 6.96 -4.03 0.30
C SER A 83 8.19 -4.49 1.10
N GLU A 84 9.40 -4.21 0.59
CA GLU A 84 10.65 -4.55 1.28
C GLU A 84 10.75 -3.90 2.67
N ARG A 85 10.43 -2.61 2.78
CA ARG A 85 10.46 -1.91 4.07
C ARG A 85 9.46 -2.48 5.07
N LYS A 86 8.27 -2.86 4.61
CA LYS A 86 7.22 -3.38 5.47
C LYS A 86 7.56 -4.78 5.98
N ASN A 87 8.05 -5.65 5.11
CA ASN A 87 8.58 -6.97 5.49
C ASN A 87 9.68 -6.85 6.56
N LYS A 88 10.65 -5.96 6.35
CA LYS A 88 11.74 -5.73 7.32
C LYS A 88 11.22 -5.25 8.69
N TYR A 89 10.21 -4.39 8.70
CA TYR A 89 9.60 -3.92 9.95
C TYR A 89 8.89 -5.05 10.70
N GLU A 90 8.16 -5.91 9.98
CA GLU A 90 7.48 -7.07 10.59
C GLU A 90 8.47 -8.09 11.18
N GLU A 91 9.55 -8.39 10.46
CA GLU A 91 10.63 -9.25 10.97
C GLU A 91 11.25 -8.69 12.26
N GLN A 92 11.60 -7.40 12.27
CA GLN A 92 12.17 -6.74 13.44
C GLN A 92 11.20 -6.73 14.63
N LYS A 93 9.91 -6.49 14.36
CA LYS A 93 8.85 -6.52 15.38
C LYS A 93 8.68 -7.92 15.97
N SER A 94 8.86 -8.97 15.17
CA SER A 94 8.86 -10.35 15.65
C SER A 94 10.02 -10.61 16.63
N ILE A 95 11.25 -10.23 16.26
CA ILE A 95 12.44 -10.39 17.11
C ILE A 95 12.32 -9.61 18.43
N LEU A 96 11.71 -8.43 18.42
CA LEU A 96 11.51 -7.62 19.63
C LEU A 96 10.58 -8.29 20.65
N LYS A 97 9.55 -9.01 20.19
CA LYS A 97 8.62 -9.74 21.09
C LYS A 97 9.34 -10.81 21.91
N ASP A 98 10.36 -11.45 21.33
CA ASP A 98 11.13 -12.52 21.99
C ASP A 98 12.13 -11.99 23.04
N ARG A 99 12.41 -10.68 23.05
CA ARG A 99 13.37 -10.05 23.98
C ARG A 99 12.75 -9.65 25.34
N ASN A 100 11.50 -9.99 25.58
CA ASN A 100 10.77 -9.58 26.79
C ASN A 100 10.91 -10.57 27.98
N SER A 101 11.98 -11.37 28.04
CA SER A 101 12.34 -12.14 29.23
C SER A 101 13.25 -11.31 30.14
N PHE A 102 12.62 -10.61 31.09
CA PHE A 102 13.28 -9.90 32.18
C PHE A 102 13.94 -10.92 33.14
N SER A 103 15.09 -11.49 32.76
CA SER A 103 15.91 -12.31 33.65
C SER A 103 16.74 -11.40 34.57
N LYS A 104 16.09 -10.81 35.59
CA LYS A 104 16.80 -10.23 36.73
C LYS A 104 17.31 -11.39 37.59
N THR A 105 18.56 -11.75 37.39
CA THR A 105 19.30 -12.55 38.36
C THR A 105 20.47 -11.72 38.84
N ASP A 106 20.19 -10.79 39.75
CA ASP A 106 21.22 -10.35 40.70
C ASP A 106 21.36 -11.48 41.71
N HIS A 107 22.53 -12.10 41.75
CA HIS A 107 22.92 -12.99 42.84
C HIS A 107 23.71 -12.16 43.85
N ASP A 108 23.11 -11.89 45.01
CA ASP A 108 23.80 -11.47 46.24
C ASP A 108 24.41 -12.69 46.95
#